data_AF-A0A8J5WRU6-F1
#
_entry.id   AF-A0A8J5WRU6-F1
#
_cell.length_a   1.000
_cell.length_b   1.000
_cell.length_c   1.000
_cell.angle_alpha   90.00
_cell.angle_beta   90.00
_cell.angle_gamma   90.00
#
_symmetry.space_group_name_H-M   'P 1'
#
loop_
_entity.id
_entity.type
_entity.pdbx_description
1 polymer ?
#
loop_
_entity_poly.entity_id
_entity_poly.type
_entity_poly.pdbx_seq_one_letter_code
_entity_poly.pdbx_strand_id
1 'polypeptide(L)'
;MLLSFRAQSSKLSELSCLLLGAWSLWVNLQLAIAKIQAIRFKELHGPAQGSSSAPEERGKHAAGDRPPARLSTSWGREAVRRFPAAETQPNLLHTRRRSRRPFGAATFFLRPRARARRGSAKSPAELIFTTPLDSRRPATQNPKMEKPDELIATGVLASLQNFIRKCIIAVISYGPMPKHIAFIMDGNRRYAKFRSIKEGSGHRLGFSALIASLLYCYEMGVEYITVYAFSIDNFKRDPTEVQSLMELMEEKINELLENTSVINKVNCKMNFWGNLDLLSEPVRLAAQKLMASTAENKGLVLSVCMPYNSTSEIVNAVNQLCAERREHAGNCNGNSPNNGVVHSDVSVEDLDRHMYSTGCPDPDIVIRTSGETRLSNFLLWQTTFSHLQNPDPLWPEFSFRHLVWAILQYQRVYPYIEQNKRLSKKLL
;
A
#
# COMPACT_ATOMS: atom_id res chain seq x y z
N MET A 1 6.26 16.46 -41.59
CA MET A 1 5.44 15.95 -40.46
C MET A 1 5.04 14.48 -40.64
N LEU A 2 4.47 14.07 -41.79
CA LEU A 2 4.09 12.66 -42.08
C LEU A 2 5.27 11.65 -42.15
N LEU A 3 6.46 12.07 -42.60
CA LEU A 3 7.66 11.21 -42.61
C LEU A 3 8.22 10.93 -41.21
N SER A 4 8.07 11.88 -40.28
CA SER A 4 8.43 11.70 -38.86
C SER A 4 7.50 10.70 -38.17
N PHE A 5 6.21 10.73 -38.51
CA PHE A 5 5.20 9.82 -37.96
C PHE A 5 5.42 8.37 -38.42
N ARG A 6 5.81 8.16 -39.69
CA ARG A 6 6.16 6.82 -40.21
C ARG A 6 7.43 6.24 -39.56
N ALA A 7 8.45 7.07 -39.30
CA ALA A 7 9.68 6.64 -38.63
C ALA A 7 9.49 6.35 -37.13
N GLN A 8 8.53 7.02 -36.47
CA GLN A 8 8.15 6.74 -35.08
C GLN A 8 7.29 5.47 -34.97
N SER A 9 6.41 5.23 -35.95
CA SER A 9 5.59 4.02 -36.05
C SER A 9 6.42 2.75 -36.28
N SER A 10 7.48 2.79 -37.09
CA SER A 10 8.33 1.62 -37.34
C SER A 10 9.22 1.27 -36.14
N LYS A 11 9.72 2.29 -35.42
CA LYS A 11 10.47 2.09 -34.17
C LYS A 11 9.58 1.57 -33.04
N LEU A 12 8.33 2.01 -32.97
CA LEU A 12 7.33 1.49 -32.03
C LEU A 12 6.94 0.04 -32.35
N SER A 13 6.88 -0.36 -33.62
CA SER A 13 6.63 -1.77 -33.98
C SER A 13 7.81 -2.67 -33.63
N GLU A 14 9.06 -2.23 -33.85
CA GLU A 14 10.25 -3.00 -33.46
C GLU A 14 10.40 -3.11 -31.93
N LEU A 15 10.14 -2.02 -31.19
CA LEU A 15 10.05 -2.05 -29.72
C LEU A 15 8.91 -2.95 -29.25
N SER A 16 7.76 -2.96 -29.92
CA SER A 16 6.66 -3.85 -29.57
C SER A 16 7.01 -5.32 -29.79
N CYS A 17 7.74 -5.66 -30.87
CA CYS A 17 8.21 -7.03 -31.11
C CYS A 17 9.29 -7.47 -30.11
N LEU A 18 10.21 -6.57 -29.73
CA LEU A 18 11.20 -6.84 -28.68
C LEU A 18 10.57 -6.96 -27.29
N LEU A 19 9.58 -6.13 -26.98
CA LEU A 19 8.81 -6.21 -25.73
C LEU A 19 7.95 -7.47 -25.71
N LEU A 20 7.30 -7.87 -26.80
CA LEU A 20 6.55 -9.12 -26.92
C LEU A 20 7.46 -10.34 -26.84
N GLY A 21 8.66 -10.27 -27.40
CA GLY A 21 9.68 -11.32 -27.30
C GLY A 21 10.22 -11.48 -25.88
N ALA A 22 10.63 -10.37 -25.24
CA ALA A 22 11.07 -10.35 -23.84
C ALA A 22 9.94 -10.75 -22.88
N TRP A 23 8.69 -10.35 -23.18
CA TRP A 23 7.49 -10.74 -22.45
C TRP A 23 7.21 -12.24 -22.58
N SER A 24 7.29 -12.80 -23.78
CA SER A 24 7.12 -14.23 -24.03
C SER A 24 8.18 -15.06 -23.30
N LEU A 25 9.45 -14.65 -23.38
CA LEU A 25 10.56 -15.27 -22.64
C LEU A 25 10.34 -15.21 -21.13
N TRP A 26 9.89 -14.07 -20.61
CA TRP A 26 9.63 -13.92 -19.19
C TRP A 26 8.40 -14.72 -18.71
N VAL A 27 7.31 -14.74 -19.47
CA VAL A 27 6.12 -15.55 -19.17
C VAL A 27 6.47 -17.04 -19.16
N ASN A 28 7.23 -17.51 -20.14
CA ASN A 28 7.71 -18.89 -20.20
C ASN A 28 8.62 -19.22 -19.01
N LEU A 29 9.48 -18.27 -18.61
CA LEU A 29 10.32 -18.43 -17.43
C LEU A 29 9.51 -18.49 -16.13
N GLN A 30 8.48 -17.65 -15.97
CA GLN A 30 7.58 -17.70 -14.82
C GLN A 30 6.75 -18.99 -14.77
N LEU A 31 6.29 -19.49 -15.91
CA LEU A 31 5.62 -20.79 -16.02
C LEU A 31 6.54 -21.95 -15.66
N ALA A 32 7.81 -21.89 -16.07
CA ALA A 32 8.82 -22.88 -15.69
C ALA A 32 9.09 -22.86 -14.17
N ILE A 33 9.22 -21.66 -13.58
CA ILE A 33 9.41 -21.49 -12.13
C ILE A 33 8.17 -21.99 -11.36
N ALA A 34 6.96 -21.66 -11.80
CA ALA A 34 5.72 -22.13 -11.18
C ALA A 34 5.59 -23.66 -11.24
N LYS A 35 6.02 -24.29 -12.35
CA LYS A 35 6.09 -25.76 -12.46
C LYS A 35 7.12 -26.34 -11.48
N ILE A 36 8.30 -25.74 -11.37
CA ILE A 36 9.37 -26.19 -10.44
C ILE A 36 8.90 -26.01 -8.98
N GLN A 37 8.27 -24.90 -8.65
CA GLN A 37 7.71 -24.66 -7.32
C GLN A 37 6.54 -25.61 -6.99
N ALA A 38 5.69 -25.94 -7.98
CA ALA A 38 4.63 -26.94 -7.80
C ALA A 38 5.20 -28.35 -7.58
N ILE A 39 6.29 -28.71 -8.26
CA ILE A 39 7.01 -29.97 -8.04
C ILE A 39 7.62 -29.99 -6.64
N ARG A 40 8.34 -28.93 -6.25
CA ARG A 40 8.98 -28.81 -4.94
C ARG A 40 7.97 -28.79 -3.78
N PHE A 41 6.80 -28.18 -3.99
CA PHE A 41 5.69 -28.22 -3.04
C PHE A 41 5.13 -29.64 -2.87
N LYS A 42 4.98 -30.39 -3.98
CA LYS A 42 4.52 -31.79 -3.99
C LYS A 42 5.52 -32.76 -3.36
N GLU A 43 6.82 -32.48 -3.47
CA GLU A 43 7.90 -33.23 -2.83
C GLU A 43 8.04 -32.93 -1.32
N LEU A 44 7.84 -31.68 -0.91
CA LEU A 44 7.87 -31.28 0.51
C LEU A 44 6.62 -31.73 1.27
N HIS A 45 5.48 -31.88 0.58
CA HIS A 45 4.18 -32.21 1.16
C HIS A 45 3.66 -33.52 0.56
N GLY A 46 4.49 -34.57 0.57
CA GLY A 46 4.20 -35.89 -0.01
C GLY A 46 2.78 -36.40 0.29
N PRO A 47 2.24 -37.33 -0.53
CA PRO A 47 0.84 -37.70 -0.47
C PRO A 47 0.49 -38.11 0.97
N ALA A 48 -0.54 -37.48 1.53
CA ALA A 48 -1.03 -37.78 2.87
C ALA A 48 -1.24 -39.29 2.98
N GLN A 49 -0.46 -39.94 3.84
CA GLN A 49 -0.68 -41.33 4.21
C GLN A 49 -2.04 -41.39 4.92
N GLY A 50 -3.08 -41.74 4.17
CA GLY A 50 -4.35 -42.16 4.71
C GLY A 50 -4.15 -43.51 5.40
N SER A 51 -4.09 -43.50 6.72
CA SER A 51 -4.19 -44.70 7.54
C SER A 51 -5.48 -45.44 7.20
N SER A 52 -5.33 -46.68 6.73
CA SER A 52 -6.44 -47.62 6.63
C SER A 52 -6.90 -47.99 8.04
N SER A 53 -8.15 -47.69 8.35
CA SER A 53 -8.89 -48.42 9.38
C SER A 53 -10.35 -48.42 8.96
N ALA A 54 -10.79 -49.54 8.37
CA ALA A 54 -12.18 -49.95 8.47
C ALA A 54 -12.51 -50.17 9.96
N PRO A 55 -13.74 -49.86 10.39
CA PRO A 55 -14.64 -50.99 10.63
C PRO A 55 -16.08 -50.77 10.16
N GLU A 56 -16.61 -51.87 9.62
CA GLU A 56 -17.91 -52.51 9.82
C GLU A 56 -19.23 -51.73 9.96
N GLU A 57 -20.20 -52.33 9.27
CA GLU A 57 -21.61 -52.02 9.12
C GLU A 57 -22.39 -51.85 10.43
N ARG A 58 -23.34 -50.91 10.41
CA ARG A 58 -24.71 -51.14 10.90
C ARG A 58 -25.66 -50.18 10.19
N GLY A 59 -26.52 -50.74 9.36
CA GLY A 59 -27.47 -50.00 8.54
C GLY A 59 -28.61 -49.37 9.32
N LYS A 60 -29.30 -48.42 8.67
CA LYS A 60 -30.73 -48.55 8.29
C LYS A 60 -31.30 -47.20 7.82
N HIS A 61 -32.01 -47.29 6.69
CA HIS A 61 -33.08 -46.42 6.18
C HIS A 61 -32.72 -44.99 5.78
N ALA A 62 -33.33 -44.35 4.79
CA ALA A 62 -34.07 -44.71 3.58
C ALA A 62 -34.41 -43.35 2.91
N ALA A 63 -34.57 -43.38 1.58
CA ALA A 63 -35.33 -42.44 0.75
C ALA A 63 -34.68 -41.09 0.34
N GLY A 64 -34.70 -40.85 -0.97
CA GLY A 64 -35.09 -39.55 -1.51
C GLY A 64 -34.19 -38.97 -2.60
N ASP A 65 -34.45 -39.37 -3.85
CA ASP A 65 -33.86 -38.83 -5.07
C ASP A 65 -34.08 -37.30 -5.28
N ARG A 66 -33.00 -36.65 -5.79
CA ARG A 66 -32.86 -35.63 -6.88
C ARG A 66 -34.07 -34.77 -7.35
N PRO A 67 -33.85 -33.65 -8.09
CA PRO A 67 -32.81 -32.60 -8.02
C PRO A 67 -33.46 -31.17 -8.26
N PRO A 68 -32.86 -30.14 -8.93
CA PRO A 68 -32.94 -28.76 -8.46
C PRO A 68 -33.87 -27.85 -9.30
N ALA A 69 -34.38 -26.75 -8.72
CA ALA A 69 -35.14 -25.74 -9.45
C ALA A 69 -34.46 -24.36 -9.45
N ARG A 70 -34.45 -23.81 -10.66
CA ARG A 70 -34.01 -22.49 -11.10
C ARG A 70 -35.01 -21.37 -10.74
N LEU A 71 -34.47 -20.14 -10.72
CA LEU A 71 -35.05 -18.86 -11.18
C LEU A 71 -36.29 -18.29 -10.47
N SER A 72 -36.15 -17.07 -9.96
CA SER A 72 -36.85 -15.84 -10.42
C SER A 72 -36.61 -14.73 -9.37
N THR A 73 -35.99 -13.60 -9.71
CA THR A 73 -36.64 -12.35 -10.15
C THR A 73 -38.02 -12.12 -9.53
N SER A 74 -38.17 -11.07 -8.71
CA SER A 74 -38.90 -9.85 -9.11
C SER A 74 -39.37 -8.97 -7.92
N TRP A 75 -39.45 -7.66 -8.20
CA TRP A 75 -40.16 -6.56 -7.49
C TRP A 75 -39.76 -6.25 -6.03
N GLY A 76 -39.72 -5.01 -5.54
CA GLY A 76 -40.08 -3.70 -6.07
C GLY A 76 -40.07 -2.68 -4.91
N ARG A 77 -39.72 -1.44 -5.25
CA ARG A 77 -40.16 -0.15 -4.69
C ARG A 77 -40.46 -0.01 -3.17
N GLU A 78 -39.68 0.90 -2.56
CA GLU A 78 -40.14 2.17 -1.97
C GLU A 78 -40.73 2.16 -0.54
N ALA A 79 -40.02 2.79 0.40
CA ALA A 79 -40.62 3.54 1.51
C ALA A 79 -39.59 4.51 2.14
N VAL A 80 -39.75 5.79 1.79
CA VAL A 80 -39.26 6.95 2.54
C VAL A 80 -40.00 7.04 3.87
N ARG A 81 -39.31 7.15 5.02
CA ARG A 81 -39.86 7.82 6.21
C ARG A 81 -38.80 8.62 6.98
N ARG A 82 -39.27 9.79 7.40
CA ARG A 82 -38.59 10.92 8.04
C ARG A 82 -38.29 10.68 9.52
N PHE A 83 -37.31 11.44 10.00
CA PHE A 83 -36.98 11.77 11.39
C PHE A 83 -38.18 12.15 12.28
N PRO A 84 -37.95 12.08 13.60
CA PRO A 84 -38.25 13.24 14.44
C PRO A 84 -37.03 13.70 15.26
N ALA A 85 -36.97 15.01 15.47
CA ALA A 85 -36.10 15.69 16.44
C ALA A 85 -36.81 15.80 17.81
N ALA A 86 -36.04 15.82 18.89
CA ALA A 86 -36.43 16.46 20.15
C ALA A 86 -35.20 16.80 21.00
N GLU A 87 -35.19 18.02 21.50
CA GLU A 87 -34.20 18.69 22.36
C GLU A 87 -34.20 18.14 23.79
N THR A 88 -33.08 18.26 24.51
CA THR A 88 -32.88 19.08 25.74
C THR A 88 -31.61 18.66 26.53
N GLN A 89 -30.81 19.66 26.89
CA GLN A 89 -29.74 19.66 27.93
C GLN A 89 -30.34 20.17 29.28
N PRO A 90 -29.62 20.35 30.42
CA PRO A 90 -28.17 20.21 30.70
C PRO A 90 -27.81 19.49 32.04
N ASN A 91 -26.51 19.24 32.28
CA ASN A 91 -25.90 19.59 33.57
C ASN A 91 -24.36 19.66 33.52
N LEU A 92 -23.85 20.71 34.16
CA LEU A 92 -22.44 21.03 34.41
C LEU A 92 -21.85 20.17 35.54
N LEU A 93 -20.52 19.99 35.54
CA LEU A 93 -19.70 20.20 36.74
C LEU A 93 -18.21 20.43 36.38
N HIS A 94 -17.62 21.32 37.16
CA HIS A 94 -16.30 21.94 37.10
C HIS A 94 -15.09 21.00 37.14
N THR A 95 -13.97 21.43 36.53
CA THR A 95 -12.70 21.71 37.26
C THR A 95 -11.79 22.63 36.45
N ARG A 96 -10.89 23.34 37.16
CA ARG A 96 -10.31 24.64 36.82
C ARG A 96 -8.77 24.56 36.89
N ARG A 97 -8.09 25.18 35.89
CA ARG A 97 -6.72 25.76 35.89
C ARG A 97 -5.52 24.77 36.04
N ARG A 98 -4.37 24.94 35.38
CA ARG A 98 -3.53 26.16 35.31
C ARG A 98 -2.46 26.08 34.19
N SER A 99 -2.13 27.26 33.68
CA SER A 99 -1.13 27.66 32.67
C SER A 99 0.35 27.36 32.98
N ARG A 100 1.20 27.22 31.94
CA ARG A 100 2.37 28.10 31.66
C ARG A 100 3.09 27.72 30.34
N ARG A 101 3.42 28.74 29.54
CA ARG A 101 4.36 28.84 28.38
C ARG A 101 5.49 29.81 28.79
N PRO A 102 6.46 30.21 27.93
CA PRO A 102 7.41 29.47 27.05
C PRO A 102 8.86 30.05 27.17
N PHE A 103 9.79 29.74 26.24
CA PHE A 103 11.01 30.47 25.75
C PHE A 103 12.07 29.43 25.30
N GLY A 104 12.89 29.50 24.23
CA GLY A 104 13.19 30.40 23.10
C GLY A 104 14.14 29.62 22.12
N ALA A 105 14.10 29.83 20.79
CA ALA A 105 15.11 30.52 19.94
C ALA A 105 16.60 30.34 20.35
N ALA A 106 17.64 30.13 19.50
CA ALA A 106 17.83 29.99 18.05
C ALA A 106 19.31 29.57 17.73
N THR A 107 19.52 28.91 16.58
CA THR A 107 20.61 29.03 15.55
C THR A 107 22.14 28.84 15.78
N PHE A 108 22.77 28.36 14.68
CA PHE A 108 24.21 28.32 14.24
C PHE A 108 25.09 27.15 14.76
N PHE A 109 25.97 26.44 14.02
CA PHE A 109 26.81 26.72 12.83
C PHE A 109 27.36 25.41 12.17
N LEU A 110 27.81 25.53 10.91
CA LEU A 110 28.91 24.84 10.18
C LEU A 110 28.87 23.32 9.80
N ARG A 111 28.93 23.10 8.48
CA ARG A 111 29.49 21.91 7.79
C ARG A 111 31.02 21.83 7.97
N PRO A 112 31.62 20.65 7.75
CA PRO A 112 32.35 20.47 6.48
C PRO A 112 32.11 19.11 5.78
N ARG A 113 32.31 19.15 4.45
CA ARG A 113 32.40 18.03 3.50
C ARG A 113 33.58 17.11 3.81
N ALA A 114 33.40 15.80 3.64
CA ALA A 114 34.50 14.87 3.31
C ALA A 114 34.08 13.92 2.19
N ARG A 115 35.02 13.67 1.27
CA ARG A 115 34.90 12.93 0.00
C ARG A 115 35.96 11.82 0.02
N ALA A 116 35.55 10.55 -0.13
CA ALA A 116 36.35 9.36 -0.53
C ALA A 116 35.59 8.11 -0.06
N ARG A 117 35.58 6.93 -0.70
CA ARG A 117 36.33 6.32 -1.81
C ARG A 117 35.47 5.18 -2.38
N ARG A 118 35.64 4.88 -3.67
CA ARG A 118 34.98 3.76 -4.38
C ARG A 118 35.53 2.42 -3.88
N GLY A 119 34.66 1.59 -3.32
CA GLY A 119 34.84 0.15 -3.19
C GLY A 119 33.68 -0.54 -3.90
N SER A 120 33.95 -1.63 -4.62
CA SER A 120 32.96 -2.47 -5.30
C SER A 120 32.06 -3.15 -4.24
N ALA A 121 31.09 -2.41 -3.72
CA ALA A 121 30.04 -2.93 -2.85
C ALA A 121 28.81 -3.22 -3.69
N LYS A 122 28.17 -4.37 -3.43
CA LYS A 122 26.84 -4.70 -3.92
C LYS A 122 25.88 -3.53 -3.64
N SER A 123 24.93 -3.30 -4.54
CA SER A 123 23.96 -2.21 -4.41
C SER A 123 23.31 -2.25 -3.02
N PRO A 124 23.11 -1.10 -2.33
CA PRO A 124 22.40 -1.06 -1.06
C PRO A 124 21.03 -1.77 -1.11
N ALA A 125 20.38 -1.81 -2.28
CA ALA A 125 19.11 -2.52 -2.48
C ALA A 125 19.22 -4.06 -2.40
N GLU A 126 20.38 -4.66 -2.74
CA GLU A 126 20.58 -6.11 -2.61
C GLU A 126 20.77 -6.52 -1.15
N LEU A 127 21.34 -5.67 -0.31
CA LEU A 127 21.63 -6.01 1.09
C LEU A 127 20.38 -6.03 1.99
N ILE A 128 19.30 -5.37 1.57
CA ILE A 128 18.10 -5.14 2.40
C ILE A 128 17.08 -6.27 2.27
N PHE A 129 17.05 -6.96 1.12
CA PHE A 129 15.93 -7.83 0.76
C PHE A 129 16.31 -9.25 0.35
N THR A 130 17.60 -9.61 0.41
CA THR A 130 18.07 -10.98 0.17
C THR A 130 18.57 -11.69 1.42
N THR A 131 18.52 -11.06 2.60
CA THR A 131 18.80 -11.74 3.87
C THR A 131 17.59 -12.60 4.24
N PRO A 132 17.76 -13.91 4.51
CA PRO A 132 16.68 -14.71 5.06
C PRO A 132 16.33 -14.14 6.45
N LEU A 133 15.15 -13.51 6.56
CA LEU A 133 14.55 -13.17 7.85
C LEU A 133 14.01 -14.46 8.48
N ASP A 134 14.89 -15.26 9.06
CA ASP A 134 14.53 -16.25 10.06
C ASP A 134 15.73 -16.53 10.98
N SER A 135 15.71 -15.90 12.16
CA SER A 135 16.69 -16.15 13.23
C SER A 135 16.01 -16.79 14.43
N ARG A 136 15.27 -17.89 14.25
CA ARG A 136 15.01 -18.88 15.30
C ARG A 136 15.02 -20.30 14.73
N ARG A 137 16.20 -20.93 14.66
CA ARG A 137 16.31 -22.38 14.45
C ARG A 137 16.05 -23.12 15.77
N PRO A 138 15.10 -24.07 15.84
CA PRO A 138 15.23 -25.20 16.75
C PRO A 138 16.34 -26.11 16.22
N ALA A 139 17.24 -26.52 17.11
CA ALA A 139 18.23 -27.54 16.80
C ALA A 139 17.56 -28.89 16.45
N THR A 140 18.24 -29.69 15.63
CA THR A 140 17.93 -31.06 15.17
C THR A 140 17.10 -31.18 13.88
N GLN A 141 17.81 -31.13 12.74
CA GLN A 141 17.61 -32.03 11.59
C GLN A 141 18.84 -31.93 10.67
N ASN A 142 19.41 -33.08 10.27
CA ASN A 142 20.58 -33.18 9.40
C ASN A 142 20.36 -32.44 8.07
N PRO A 143 21.29 -31.56 7.62
CA PRO A 143 21.15 -30.92 6.32
C PRO A 143 21.50 -31.92 5.22
N LYS A 144 20.51 -32.29 4.39
CA LYS A 144 20.81 -32.80 3.05
C LYS A 144 21.60 -31.70 2.32
N MET A 145 22.85 -31.97 1.96
CA MET A 145 23.63 -31.09 1.09
C MET A 145 22.88 -30.91 -0.23
N GLU A 146 22.38 -29.70 -0.49
CA GLU A 146 21.90 -29.32 -1.82
C GLU A 146 23.07 -29.41 -2.82
N LYS A 147 22.81 -29.93 -4.02
CA LYS A 147 23.86 -30.21 -5.01
C LYS A 147 24.45 -28.90 -5.56
N PRO A 148 25.79 -28.79 -5.70
CA PRO A 148 26.46 -27.54 -6.08
C PRO A 148 26.03 -26.99 -7.45
N ASP A 149 25.66 -27.85 -8.40
CA ASP A 149 25.20 -27.44 -9.74
C ASP A 149 23.86 -26.69 -9.70
N GLU A 150 22.99 -27.04 -8.76
CA GLU A 150 21.67 -26.43 -8.58
C GLU A 150 21.78 -25.02 -7.96
N LEU A 151 22.78 -24.83 -7.09
CA LEU A 151 23.12 -23.53 -6.49
C LEU A 151 23.71 -22.55 -7.52
N ILE A 152 24.49 -23.06 -8.48
CA ILE A 152 25.06 -22.25 -9.57
C ILE A 152 23.97 -21.87 -10.57
N ALA A 153 23.13 -22.82 -10.98
CA ALA A 153 22.03 -22.59 -11.92
C ALA A 153 21.03 -21.54 -11.37
N THR A 154 20.71 -21.60 -10.08
CA THR A 154 19.84 -20.62 -9.42
C THR A 154 20.47 -19.23 -9.35
N GLY A 155 21.78 -19.13 -9.11
CA GLY A 155 22.52 -17.86 -9.11
C GLY A 155 22.59 -17.19 -10.49
N VAL A 156 22.80 -17.95 -11.55
CA VAL A 156 22.81 -17.45 -12.94
C VAL A 156 21.41 -16.97 -13.34
N LEU A 157 20.37 -17.74 -13.01
CA LEU A 157 18.99 -17.36 -13.33
C LEU A 157 18.54 -16.08 -12.62
N ALA A 158 18.90 -15.92 -11.33
CA ALA A 158 18.63 -14.71 -10.57
C ALA A 158 19.36 -13.49 -11.15
N SER A 159 20.62 -13.67 -11.59
CA SER A 159 21.40 -12.61 -12.23
C SER A 159 20.79 -12.18 -13.56
N LEU A 160 20.35 -13.14 -14.38
CA LEU A 160 19.65 -12.86 -15.63
C LEU A 160 18.32 -12.14 -15.39
N GLN A 161 17.53 -12.59 -14.41
CA GLN A 161 16.27 -11.93 -14.04
C GLN A 161 16.51 -10.48 -13.59
N ASN A 162 17.55 -10.23 -12.80
CA ASN A 162 17.95 -8.88 -12.39
C ASN A 162 18.38 -8.01 -13.58
N PHE A 163 19.13 -8.59 -14.54
CA PHE A 163 19.52 -7.88 -15.74
C PHE A 163 18.30 -7.50 -16.60
N ILE A 164 17.41 -8.45 -16.88
CA ILE A 164 16.16 -8.20 -17.64
C ILE A 164 15.31 -7.14 -16.95
N ARG A 165 15.15 -7.24 -15.62
CA ARG A 165 14.41 -6.25 -14.82
C ARG A 165 14.98 -4.84 -14.97
N LYS A 166 16.31 -4.69 -14.86
CA LYS A 166 16.99 -3.40 -15.07
C LYS A 166 16.81 -2.87 -16.49
N CYS A 167 16.87 -3.74 -17.50
CA CYS A 167 16.60 -3.36 -18.89
C CYS A 167 15.16 -2.86 -19.07
N ILE A 168 14.18 -3.55 -18.51
CA ILE A 168 12.77 -3.13 -18.57
C ILE A 168 12.58 -1.77 -17.90
N ILE A 169 13.13 -1.58 -16.68
CA ILE A 169 13.08 -0.28 -15.97
C ILE A 169 13.72 0.82 -16.83
N ALA A 170 14.89 0.55 -17.42
CA ALA A 170 15.56 1.51 -18.29
C ALA A 170 14.71 1.89 -19.51
N VAL A 171 14.05 0.93 -20.17
CA VAL A 171 13.19 1.18 -21.33
C VAL A 171 11.97 2.02 -20.92
N ILE A 172 11.24 1.64 -19.87
CA ILE A 172 10.04 2.40 -19.45
C ILE A 172 10.41 3.80 -18.92
N SER A 173 11.62 4.00 -18.41
CA SER A 173 12.08 5.31 -17.90
C SER A 173 12.23 6.39 -18.99
N TYR A 174 12.22 6.02 -20.28
CA TYR A 174 12.14 6.99 -21.38
C TYR A 174 10.76 7.66 -21.51
N GLY A 175 9.72 7.06 -20.92
CA GLY A 175 8.39 7.67 -20.84
C GLY A 175 8.19 8.46 -19.54
N PRO A 176 7.03 9.13 -19.37
CA PRO A 176 6.71 9.80 -18.13
C PRO A 176 6.58 8.76 -16.99
N MET A 177 7.36 8.94 -15.92
CA MET A 177 7.31 8.06 -14.75
C MET A 177 6.43 8.67 -13.65
N PRO A 178 5.58 7.86 -12.99
CA PRO A 178 4.81 8.33 -11.85
C PRO A 178 5.74 8.67 -10.68
N LYS A 179 5.49 9.80 -10.03
CA LYS A 179 6.19 10.21 -8.80
C LYS A 179 5.53 9.63 -7.56
N HIS A 180 4.22 9.43 -7.61
CA HIS A 180 3.45 8.88 -6.51
C HIS A 180 2.56 7.71 -6.96
N ILE A 181 2.73 6.54 -6.36
CA ILE A 181 1.84 5.38 -6.56
C ILE A 181 1.13 5.04 -5.26
N ALA A 182 -0.19 4.89 -5.32
CA ALA A 182 -1.01 4.43 -4.20
C ALA A 182 -1.53 3.00 -4.43
N PHE A 183 -1.51 2.15 -3.40
CA PHE A 183 -1.93 0.75 -3.48
C PHE A 183 -3.11 0.43 -2.56
N ILE A 184 -4.16 -0.17 -3.11
CA ILE A 184 -5.23 -0.86 -2.37
C ILE A 184 -4.93 -2.36 -2.44
N MET A 185 -4.39 -2.91 -1.35
CA MET A 185 -3.85 -4.26 -1.25
C MET A 185 -4.94 -5.32 -1.00
N ASP A 186 -5.87 -5.47 -1.94
CA ASP A 186 -7.02 -6.36 -1.83
C ASP A 186 -6.72 -7.79 -2.30
N GLY A 187 -7.36 -8.78 -1.66
CA GLY A 187 -7.31 -10.18 -2.07
C GLY A 187 -6.62 -11.13 -1.07
N ASN A 188 -6.10 -10.65 0.07
CA ASN A 188 -5.36 -11.49 1.02
C ASN A 188 -6.16 -12.69 1.53
N ARG A 189 -7.40 -12.48 1.99
CA ARG A 189 -8.29 -13.56 2.47
C ARG A 189 -8.70 -14.51 1.33
N ARG A 190 -9.01 -13.97 0.15
CA ARG A 190 -9.35 -14.77 -1.04
C ARG A 190 -8.18 -15.68 -1.44
N TYR A 191 -6.96 -15.15 -1.37
CA TYR A 191 -5.75 -15.90 -1.66
C TYR A 191 -5.53 -17.02 -0.64
N ALA A 192 -5.70 -16.73 0.66
CA ALA A 192 -5.58 -17.72 1.71
C ALA A 192 -6.57 -18.89 1.52
N LYS A 193 -7.84 -18.55 1.25
CA LYS A 193 -8.89 -19.54 0.96
C LYS A 193 -8.58 -20.36 -0.28
N PHE A 194 -8.13 -19.73 -1.36
CA PHE A 194 -7.79 -20.41 -2.61
C PHE A 194 -6.61 -21.38 -2.46
N ARG A 195 -5.64 -21.04 -1.60
CA ARG A 195 -4.47 -21.88 -1.30
C ARG A 195 -4.67 -22.84 -0.11
N SER A 196 -5.87 -22.89 0.46
CA SER A 196 -6.19 -23.70 1.66
C SER A 196 -5.24 -23.45 2.83
N ILE A 197 -4.79 -22.21 3.01
CA ILE A 197 -3.96 -21.77 4.14
C ILE A 197 -4.77 -20.92 5.12
N LYS A 198 -4.31 -20.83 6.37
CA LYS A 198 -4.95 -19.99 7.39
C LYS A 198 -4.95 -18.51 6.95
N GLU A 199 -6.01 -17.77 7.29
CA GLU A 199 -6.18 -16.38 6.86
C GLU A 199 -5.02 -15.47 7.30
N GLY A 200 -4.51 -15.63 8.52
CA GLY A 200 -3.34 -14.90 9.00
C GLY A 200 -2.09 -15.11 8.14
N SER A 201 -1.91 -16.30 7.56
CA SER A 201 -0.82 -16.58 6.61
C SER A 201 -0.98 -15.81 5.30
N GLY A 202 -2.22 -15.58 4.85
CA GLY A 202 -2.50 -14.74 3.68
C GLY A 202 -2.08 -13.28 3.88
N HIS A 203 -2.28 -12.74 5.09
CA HIS A 203 -1.82 -11.39 5.42
C HIS A 203 -0.29 -11.27 5.49
N ARG A 204 0.40 -12.31 6.01
CA ARG A 204 1.87 -12.36 6.00
C ARG A 204 2.44 -12.39 4.57
N LEU A 205 1.85 -13.19 3.68
CA LEU A 205 2.22 -13.20 2.26
C LEU A 205 1.90 -11.86 1.58
N GLY A 206 0.80 -11.23 1.96
CA GLY A 206 0.48 -9.87 1.53
C GLY A 206 1.54 -8.84 1.96
N PHE A 207 2.09 -8.96 3.17
CA PHE A 207 3.21 -8.13 3.60
C PHE A 207 4.47 -8.40 2.77
N SER A 208 4.78 -9.66 2.44
CA SER A 208 5.90 -9.97 1.53
C SER A 208 5.72 -9.35 0.14
N ALA A 209 4.50 -9.37 -0.41
CA ALA A 209 4.17 -8.71 -1.68
C ALA A 209 4.30 -7.18 -1.60
N LEU A 210 3.95 -6.59 -0.46
CA LEU A 210 4.20 -5.17 -0.18
C LEU A 210 5.68 -4.85 -0.25
N ILE A 211 6.51 -5.58 0.48
CA ILE A 211 7.96 -5.36 0.50
C ILE A 211 8.55 -5.45 -0.92
N ALA A 212 8.18 -6.47 -1.71
CA ALA A 212 8.62 -6.59 -3.09
C ALA A 212 8.15 -5.42 -3.97
N SER A 213 6.92 -4.95 -3.78
CA SER A 213 6.36 -3.83 -4.54
C SER A 213 7.04 -2.50 -4.22
N LEU A 214 7.34 -2.24 -2.94
CA LEU A 214 8.10 -1.07 -2.49
C LEU A 214 9.49 -1.04 -3.12
N LEU A 215 10.14 -2.20 -3.16
CA LEU A 215 11.43 -2.39 -3.81
C LEU A 215 11.41 -2.02 -5.29
N TYR A 216 10.42 -2.51 -6.03
CA TYR A 216 10.29 -2.21 -7.44
C TYR A 216 10.01 -0.72 -7.67
N CYS A 217 9.16 -0.10 -6.85
CA CYS A 217 8.88 1.33 -6.93
C CYS A 217 10.16 2.15 -6.66
N TYR A 218 10.94 1.77 -5.64
CA TYR A 218 12.21 2.41 -5.33
C TYR A 218 13.22 2.31 -6.49
N GLU A 219 13.38 1.12 -7.10
CA GLU A 219 14.26 0.95 -8.25
C GLU A 219 13.80 1.71 -9.51
N MET A 220 12.49 1.94 -9.64
CA MET A 220 11.90 2.74 -10.71
C MET A 220 12.01 4.25 -10.46
N GLY A 221 12.52 4.68 -9.29
CA GLY A 221 12.66 6.09 -8.93
C GLY A 221 11.35 6.75 -8.50
N VAL A 222 10.36 5.98 -8.05
CA VAL A 222 9.12 6.52 -7.45
C VAL A 222 9.47 7.18 -6.11
N GLU A 223 9.00 8.41 -5.90
CA GLU A 223 9.38 9.25 -4.76
C GLU A 223 8.41 9.10 -3.58
N TYR A 224 7.13 8.82 -3.86
CA TYR A 224 6.07 8.70 -2.88
C TYR A 224 5.29 7.40 -3.09
N ILE A 225 5.03 6.67 -2.01
CA ILE A 225 4.22 5.46 -2.05
C ILE A 225 3.20 5.53 -0.92
N THR A 226 1.93 5.36 -1.23
CA THR A 226 0.86 5.28 -0.22
C THR A 226 0.21 3.90 -0.27
N VAL A 227 -0.03 3.27 0.88
CA VAL A 227 -0.63 1.92 0.93
C VAL A 227 -1.83 1.88 1.86
N TYR A 228 -2.90 1.22 1.42
CA TYR A 228 -4.09 1.03 2.22
C TYR A 228 -3.96 -0.25 3.06
N ALA A 229 -3.47 -0.11 4.30
CA ALA A 229 -3.17 -1.23 5.17
C ALA A 229 -4.40 -1.66 6.00
N PHE A 230 -5.13 -0.71 6.58
CA PHE A 230 -6.27 -1.01 7.45
C PHE A 230 -7.34 0.09 7.38
N SER A 231 -8.56 -0.26 6.99
CA SER A 231 -9.69 0.69 6.95
C SER A 231 -10.44 0.74 8.27
N ILE A 232 -11.13 1.85 8.55
CA ILE A 232 -12.00 1.96 9.73
C ILE A 232 -13.11 0.90 9.67
N ASP A 233 -13.62 0.59 8.47
CA ASP A 233 -14.61 -0.46 8.28
C ASP A 233 -14.10 -1.87 8.59
N ASN A 234 -12.78 -2.09 8.67
CA ASN A 234 -12.22 -3.39 9.03
C ASN A 234 -12.40 -3.75 10.50
N PHE A 235 -12.70 -2.78 11.37
CA PHE A 235 -13.10 -3.08 12.75
C PHE A 235 -14.44 -3.84 12.84
N LYS A 236 -15.24 -3.85 11.78
CA LYS A 236 -16.51 -4.61 11.70
C LYS A 236 -16.29 -6.11 11.39
N ARG A 237 -15.05 -6.54 11.16
CA ARG A 237 -14.70 -7.95 10.92
C ARG A 237 -14.73 -8.74 12.23
N ASP A 238 -14.51 -10.05 12.12
CA ASP A 238 -14.40 -10.91 13.29
C ASP A 238 -13.33 -10.38 14.26
N PRO A 239 -13.61 -10.28 15.58
CA PRO A 239 -12.66 -9.74 16.54
C PRO A 239 -11.32 -10.48 16.58
N THR A 240 -11.29 -11.80 16.33
CA THR A 240 -10.05 -12.58 16.30
C THR A 240 -9.21 -12.26 15.06
N GLU A 241 -9.86 -11.95 13.92
CA GLU A 241 -9.20 -11.46 12.70
C GLU A 241 -8.58 -10.08 12.97
N VAL A 242 -9.35 -9.16 13.58
CA VAL A 242 -8.88 -7.81 13.91
C VAL A 242 -7.69 -7.87 14.87
N GLN A 243 -7.76 -8.69 15.91
CA GLN A 243 -6.67 -8.88 16.86
C GLN A 243 -5.40 -9.42 16.17
N SER A 244 -5.54 -10.44 15.31
CA SER A 244 -4.43 -10.99 14.55
C SER A 244 -3.78 -9.95 13.61
N LEU A 245 -4.57 -9.04 13.05
CA LEU A 245 -4.06 -7.95 12.22
C LEU A 245 -3.31 -6.90 13.06
N MET A 246 -3.79 -6.57 14.26
CA MET A 246 -3.10 -5.65 15.18
C MET A 246 -1.74 -6.22 15.60
N GLU A 247 -1.68 -7.50 15.96
CA GLU A 247 -0.44 -8.20 16.31
C GLU A 247 0.55 -8.22 15.14
N LEU A 248 0.07 -8.48 13.91
CA LEU A 248 0.91 -8.43 12.72
C LEU A 248 1.43 -7.01 12.44
N MET A 249 0.59 -5.98 12.61
CA MET A 249 1.02 -4.59 12.45
C MET A 249 2.08 -4.21 13.49
N GLU A 250 1.88 -4.57 14.75
CA GLU A 250 2.86 -4.36 15.82
C GLU A 250 4.19 -5.06 15.48
N GLU A 251 4.15 -6.35 15.14
CA GLU A 251 5.33 -7.13 14.75
C GLU A 251 6.11 -6.43 13.63
N LYS A 252 5.43 -6.03 12.55
CA LYS A 252 6.09 -5.44 11.39
C LYS A 252 6.59 -4.03 11.61
N ILE A 253 5.91 -3.21 12.42
CA ILE A 253 6.42 -1.88 12.78
C ILE A 253 7.64 -2.00 13.69
N ASN A 254 7.63 -2.95 14.63
CA ASN A 254 8.78 -3.21 15.49
C ASN A 254 9.98 -3.75 14.70
N GLU A 255 9.77 -4.67 13.75
CA GLU A 255 10.83 -5.13 12.83
C GLU A 255 11.45 -3.95 12.05
N LEU A 256 10.63 -2.99 11.59
CA LEU A 256 11.12 -1.78 10.93
C LEU A 256 11.92 -0.89 11.87
N LEU A 257 11.48 -0.75 13.13
CA LEU A 257 12.20 0.01 14.16
C LEU A 257 13.57 -0.62 14.47
N GLU A 258 13.64 -1.94 14.63
CA GLU A 258 14.90 -2.67 14.82
C GLU A 258 15.86 -2.48 13.63
N ASN A 259 15.30 -2.38 12.42
CA ASN A 259 16.04 -2.15 11.18
C ASN A 259 16.10 -0.67 10.76
N THR A 260 15.92 0.28 11.67
CA THR A 260 15.92 1.73 11.35
C THR A 260 17.21 2.16 10.65
N SER A 261 18.36 1.54 10.97
CA SER A 261 19.63 1.84 10.30
C SER A 261 19.58 1.60 8.79
N VAL A 262 18.81 0.61 8.34
CA VAL A 262 18.59 0.30 6.93
C VAL A 262 17.64 1.29 6.29
N ILE A 263 16.55 1.62 6.96
CA ILE A 263 15.57 2.62 6.51
C ILE A 263 16.26 3.98 6.30
N ASN A 264 17.15 4.36 7.21
CA ASN A 264 17.94 5.58 7.11
C ASN A 264 18.98 5.54 5.99
N LYS A 265 19.56 4.37 5.67
CA LYS A 265 20.43 4.21 4.49
C LYS A 265 19.68 4.40 3.18
N VAL A 266 18.43 3.95 3.11
CA VAL A 266 17.52 4.21 1.98
C VAL A 266 16.97 5.64 2.01
N ASN A 267 17.19 6.36 3.13
CA ASN A 267 16.68 7.70 3.37
C ASN A 267 15.14 7.74 3.24
N CYS A 268 14.45 6.72 3.74
CA CYS A 268 13.00 6.58 3.62
C CYS A 268 12.29 7.26 4.81
N LYS A 269 11.35 8.16 4.53
CA LYS A 269 10.47 8.78 5.53
C LYS A 269 9.18 7.98 5.67
N MET A 270 8.81 7.62 6.89
CA MET A 270 7.59 6.87 7.19
C MET A 270 6.50 7.81 7.72
N ASN A 271 5.28 7.69 7.19
CA ASN A 271 4.09 8.36 7.72
C ASN A 271 2.98 7.33 7.98
N PHE A 272 2.16 7.54 9.01
CA PHE A 272 0.92 6.79 9.22
C PHE A 272 -0.27 7.75 9.14
N TRP A 273 -1.20 7.48 8.23
CA TRP A 273 -2.36 8.33 7.97
C TRP A 273 -3.62 7.63 8.48
N GLY A 274 -4.44 8.33 9.26
CA GLY A 274 -5.67 7.78 9.84
C GLY A 274 -5.90 8.21 11.28
N ASN A 275 -6.97 7.69 11.87
CA ASN A 275 -7.28 7.92 13.28
C ASN A 275 -6.52 6.90 14.15
N LEU A 276 -5.27 7.22 14.48
CA LEU A 276 -4.39 6.33 15.23
C LEU A 276 -4.89 6.02 16.65
N ASP A 277 -5.78 6.83 17.21
CA ASP A 277 -6.37 6.58 18.54
C ASP A 277 -7.33 5.39 18.55
N LEU A 278 -7.74 4.88 17.37
CA LEU A 278 -8.51 3.64 17.25
C LEU A 278 -7.63 2.38 17.31
N LEU A 279 -6.31 2.51 17.23
CA LEU A 279 -5.39 1.37 17.32
C LEU A 279 -5.19 0.94 18.79
N SER A 280 -4.78 -0.31 18.99
CA SER A 280 -4.25 -0.72 20.29
C SER A 280 -3.04 0.15 20.66
N GLU A 281 -2.87 0.40 21.95
CA GLU A 281 -1.78 1.24 22.45
C GLU A 281 -0.39 0.81 21.95
N PRO A 282 -0.03 -0.50 21.94
CA PRO A 282 1.28 -0.94 21.45
C PRO A 282 1.53 -0.55 19.98
N VAL A 283 0.55 -0.80 19.10
CA VAL A 283 0.65 -0.46 17.66
C VAL A 283 0.76 1.04 17.48
N ARG A 284 -0.06 1.83 18.18
CA ARG A 284 -0.05 3.30 18.11
C ARG A 284 1.30 3.88 18.53
N LEU A 285 1.85 3.42 19.65
CA LEU A 285 3.15 3.88 20.14
C LEU A 285 4.29 3.48 19.20
N ALA A 286 4.26 2.26 18.64
CA ALA A 286 5.25 1.82 17.67
C ALA A 286 5.22 2.69 16.40
N ALA A 287 4.02 2.98 15.86
CA ALA A 287 3.85 3.85 14.70
C ALA A 287 4.39 5.27 14.95
N GLN A 288 4.08 5.87 16.10
CA GLN A 288 4.57 7.18 16.49
C GLN A 288 6.11 7.22 16.61
N LYS A 289 6.71 6.20 17.24
CA LYS A 289 8.17 6.07 17.34
C LYS A 289 8.83 5.98 15.97
N LEU A 290 8.24 5.23 15.03
CA LEU A 290 8.80 5.06 13.68
C LEU A 290 8.69 6.34 12.84
N MET A 291 7.58 7.09 12.97
CA MET A 291 7.47 8.42 12.34
C MET A 291 8.53 9.38 12.88
N ALA A 292 8.72 9.41 14.20
CA ALA A 292 9.72 10.27 14.82
C ALA A 292 11.15 9.90 14.41
N SER A 293 11.49 8.61 14.35
CA SER A 293 12.84 8.16 13.99
C SER A 293 13.22 8.39 12.53
N THR A 294 12.23 8.59 11.64
CA THR A 294 12.42 8.79 10.19
C THR A 294 12.02 10.19 9.71
N ALA A 295 11.65 11.10 10.62
CA ALA A 295 11.09 12.42 10.28
C ALA A 295 12.02 13.30 9.43
N GLU A 296 13.34 13.18 9.68
CA GLU A 296 14.39 13.96 9.00
C GLU A 296 14.82 13.35 7.65
N ASN A 297 14.31 12.16 7.30
CA ASN A 297 14.62 11.53 6.03
C ASN A 297 13.95 12.30 4.88
N LYS A 298 14.70 12.46 3.77
CA LYS A 298 14.31 13.30 2.61
C LYS A 298 14.26 12.54 1.28
N GLY A 299 14.40 11.22 1.32
CA GLY A 299 14.34 10.36 0.15
C GLY A 299 12.90 9.88 -0.08
N LEU A 300 12.74 8.57 -0.31
CA LEU A 300 11.44 7.93 -0.52
C LEU A 300 10.48 8.24 0.64
N VAL A 301 9.23 8.57 0.35
CA VAL A 301 8.20 8.73 1.37
C VAL A 301 7.21 7.56 1.29
N LEU A 302 7.10 6.79 2.37
CA LEU A 302 6.12 5.72 2.50
C LEU A 302 5.04 6.11 3.51
N SER A 303 3.81 6.24 3.02
CA SER A 303 2.63 6.57 3.83
C SER A 303 1.72 5.35 3.98
N VAL A 304 1.46 4.94 5.21
CA VAL A 304 0.66 3.76 5.54
C VAL A 304 -0.69 4.21 6.10
N CYS A 305 -1.78 3.94 5.38
CA CYS A 305 -3.12 4.31 5.81
C CYS A 305 -3.70 3.26 6.78
N MET A 306 -3.78 3.62 8.07
CA MET A 306 -4.30 2.78 9.15
C MET A 306 -4.60 3.59 10.43
N PRO A 307 -5.76 3.36 11.08
CA PRO A 307 -7.06 3.07 10.53
C PRO A 307 -7.58 4.27 9.74
N TYR A 308 -7.86 4.08 8.47
CA TYR A 308 -8.11 5.19 7.54
C TYR A 308 -9.37 4.98 6.70
N ASN A 309 -10.15 6.04 6.52
CA ASN A 309 -11.18 6.20 5.48
C ASN A 309 -11.12 7.65 4.97
N SER A 310 -11.26 7.88 3.67
CA SER A 310 -11.17 9.21 3.07
C SER A 310 -12.27 10.15 3.56
N THR A 311 -13.50 9.67 3.72
CA THR A 311 -14.57 10.47 4.34
C THR A 311 -14.24 10.91 5.77
N SER A 312 -13.57 10.05 6.55
CA SER A 312 -13.14 10.40 7.91
C SER A 312 -12.00 11.41 7.91
N GLU A 313 -11.08 11.30 6.95
CA GLU A 313 -10.02 12.29 6.74
C GLU A 313 -10.60 13.67 6.40
N ILE A 314 -11.55 13.74 5.45
CA ILE A 314 -12.21 15.00 5.06
C ILE A 314 -12.91 15.65 6.26
N VAL A 315 -13.67 14.87 7.04
CA VAL A 315 -14.33 15.38 8.25
C VAL A 315 -13.31 15.86 9.29
N ASN A 316 -12.22 15.13 9.48
CA ASN A 316 -11.14 15.53 10.37
C ASN A 316 -10.49 16.85 9.91
N ALA A 317 -10.21 16.99 8.61
CA ALA A 317 -9.62 18.19 8.04
C ALA A 317 -10.51 19.43 8.26
N VAL A 318 -11.82 19.31 8.02
CA VAL A 318 -12.81 20.36 8.29
C VAL A 318 -12.84 20.73 9.78
N ASN A 319 -12.81 19.75 10.68
CA ASN A 319 -12.82 20.00 12.11
C ASN A 319 -11.55 20.71 12.59
N GLN A 320 -10.39 20.34 12.05
CA GLN A 320 -9.11 21.00 12.36
C GLN A 320 -9.11 22.45 11.87
N LEU A 321 -9.54 22.71 10.63
CA LEU A 321 -9.69 24.06 10.10
C LEU A 321 -10.63 24.92 10.97
N CYS A 322 -11.78 24.36 11.37
CA CYS A 322 -12.72 25.04 12.27
C CYS A 322 -12.12 25.31 13.65
N ALA A 323 -11.23 24.45 14.15
CA ALA A 323 -10.53 24.66 15.42
C ALA A 323 -9.48 25.78 15.29
N GLU A 324 -8.64 25.74 14.25
CA GLU A 324 -7.63 26.76 13.96
C GLU A 324 -8.26 28.16 13.85
N ARG A 325 -9.35 28.30 13.07
CA ARG A 325 -10.05 29.59 12.91
C ARG A 325 -10.65 30.11 14.21
N ARG A 326 -11.15 29.24 15.08
CA ARG A 326 -11.67 29.63 16.42
C ARG A 326 -10.55 30.11 17.34
N GLU A 327 -9.40 29.46 17.33
CA GLU A 327 -8.23 29.89 18.10
C GLU A 327 -7.72 31.25 17.64
N HIS A 328 -7.66 31.49 16.33
CA HIS A 328 -7.29 32.80 15.78
C HIS A 328 -8.28 33.90 16.16
N ALA A 329 -9.59 33.65 16.04
CA ALA A 329 -10.61 34.61 16.47
C ALA A 329 -10.55 34.91 17.98
N GLY A 330 -10.29 33.89 18.81
CA GLY A 330 -10.14 34.05 20.26
C GLY A 330 -8.90 34.86 20.68
N ASN A 331 -7.82 34.79 19.90
CA ASN A 331 -6.60 35.60 20.12
C ASN A 331 -6.73 37.05 19.62
N CYS A 332 -7.67 37.34 18.72
CA CYS A 332 -7.93 38.69 18.21
C CYS A 332 -8.87 39.53 19.11
N ASN A 333 -9.41 38.96 20.19
CA ASN A 333 -10.34 39.64 21.12
C ASN A 333 -9.67 40.64 22.10
N GLY A 334 -8.52 41.20 21.73
CA GLY A 334 -7.96 42.40 22.35
C GLY A 334 -8.44 43.67 21.64
N ASN A 335 -9.51 44.28 22.15
CA ASN A 335 -9.95 45.66 21.90
C ASN A 335 -10.52 46.05 20.51
N SER A 336 -11.57 45.38 20.04
CA SER A 336 -12.58 46.11 19.25
C SER A 336 -13.97 45.46 19.33
N PRO A 337 -14.99 46.18 19.82
CA PRO A 337 -16.38 45.72 19.78
C PRO A 337 -16.94 46.05 18.40
N ASN A 338 -16.52 45.31 17.37
CA ASN A 338 -17.25 45.29 16.12
C ASN A 338 -17.35 43.84 15.63
N ASN A 339 -18.57 43.32 15.70
CA ASN A 339 -19.03 42.03 15.22
C ASN A 339 -18.78 41.86 13.71
N GLY A 340 -17.53 41.61 13.35
CA GLY A 340 -17.19 40.98 12.08
C GLY A 340 -16.59 39.64 12.41
N VAL A 341 -17.41 38.59 12.52
CA VAL A 341 -16.88 37.25 12.24
C VAL A 341 -16.29 37.38 10.84
N VAL A 342 -14.97 37.36 10.73
CA VAL A 342 -14.30 37.29 9.43
C VAL A 342 -14.64 35.90 8.91
N HIS A 343 -15.81 35.80 8.27
CA HIS A 343 -16.18 34.70 7.42
C HIS A 343 -15.31 34.82 6.18
N SER A 344 -14.02 34.51 6.31
CA SER A 344 -13.25 34.19 5.12
C SER A 344 -13.83 32.87 4.60
N ASP A 345 -14.18 32.82 3.33
CA ASP A 345 -14.65 31.60 2.71
C ASP A 345 -13.63 30.48 2.94
N VAL A 346 -14.09 29.24 3.11
CA VAL A 346 -13.21 28.06 3.18
C VAL A 346 -12.79 27.74 1.75
N SER A 347 -11.49 27.78 1.47
CA SER A 347 -10.97 27.41 0.15
C SER A 347 -10.62 25.91 0.07
N VAL A 348 -10.32 25.42 -1.14
CA VAL A 348 -9.83 24.05 -1.35
C VAL A 348 -8.46 23.88 -0.70
N GLU A 349 -7.61 24.91 -0.79
CA GLU A 349 -6.27 24.95 -0.20
C GLU A 349 -6.31 24.92 1.33
N ASP A 350 -7.35 25.50 1.94
CA ASP A 350 -7.58 25.38 3.39
C ASP A 350 -7.79 23.91 3.78
N LEU A 351 -8.56 23.16 3.01
CA LEU A 351 -8.77 21.73 3.27
C LEU A 351 -7.52 20.90 2.97
N ASP A 352 -6.83 21.16 1.86
CA ASP A 352 -5.60 20.45 1.47
C ASP A 352 -4.53 20.50 2.57
N ARG A 353 -4.39 21.65 3.25
CA ARG A 353 -3.44 21.85 4.37
C ARG A 353 -3.79 21.08 5.64
N HIS A 354 -5.02 20.57 5.74
CA HIS A 354 -5.52 19.83 6.90
C HIS A 354 -5.74 18.34 6.61
N MET A 355 -5.52 17.89 5.38
CA MET A 355 -5.52 16.46 5.04
C MET A 355 -4.29 15.77 5.65
N TYR A 356 -4.35 14.45 5.88
CA TYR A 356 -3.18 13.70 6.33
C TYR A 356 -2.07 13.69 5.26
N SER A 357 -2.46 13.82 3.99
CA SER A 357 -1.56 13.92 2.84
C SER A 357 -0.87 15.27 2.68
N THR A 358 -1.01 16.21 3.62
CA THR A 358 -0.38 17.54 3.53
C THR A 358 1.13 17.42 3.26
N GLY A 359 1.60 18.12 2.22
CA GLY A 359 3.01 18.08 1.80
C GLY A 359 3.41 16.85 0.98
N CYS A 360 2.46 15.96 0.67
CA CYS A 360 2.61 14.87 -0.28
C CYS A 360 1.87 15.23 -1.59
N PRO A 361 2.47 15.07 -2.78
CA PRO A 361 1.75 15.27 -4.03
C PRO A 361 0.63 14.23 -4.18
N ASP A 362 -0.42 14.56 -4.93
CA ASP A 362 -1.47 13.60 -5.25
C ASP A 362 -0.93 12.35 -5.97
N PRO A 363 -1.53 11.16 -5.78
CA PRO A 363 -1.14 9.96 -6.50
C PRO A 363 -1.23 10.15 -8.02
N ASP A 364 -0.19 9.75 -8.75
CA ASP A 364 -0.25 9.65 -10.20
C ASP A 364 -1.04 8.40 -10.63
N ILE A 365 -0.87 7.31 -9.87
CA ILE A 365 -1.53 6.03 -10.12
C ILE A 365 -2.12 5.50 -8.81
N VAL A 366 -3.34 4.99 -8.88
CA VAL A 366 -3.94 4.16 -7.82
C VAL A 366 -4.13 2.76 -8.35
N ILE A 367 -3.47 1.79 -7.73
CA ILE A 367 -3.52 0.38 -8.11
C ILE A 367 -4.34 -0.37 -7.07
N ARG A 368 -5.45 -0.98 -7.51
CA ARG A 368 -6.25 -1.89 -6.70
C ARG A 368 -6.19 -3.30 -7.26
N THR A 369 -5.64 -4.23 -6.50
CA THR A 369 -5.59 -5.64 -6.91
C THR A 369 -6.96 -6.31 -6.83
N SER A 370 -7.04 -7.57 -7.28
CA SER A 370 -8.22 -8.45 -7.27
C SER A 370 -9.34 -8.11 -8.27
N GLY A 371 -9.07 -7.27 -9.27
CA GLY A 371 -10.02 -6.94 -10.34
C GLY A 371 -11.16 -5.99 -9.93
N GLU A 372 -11.17 -5.52 -8.69
CA GLU A 372 -12.26 -4.70 -8.15
C GLU A 372 -12.23 -3.25 -8.70
N THR A 373 -13.38 -2.75 -9.14
CA THR A 373 -13.50 -1.45 -9.85
C THR A 373 -13.97 -0.29 -8.98
N ARG A 374 -13.72 -0.33 -7.67
CA ARG A 374 -14.10 0.76 -6.73
C ARG A 374 -12.90 1.24 -5.91
N LEU A 375 -12.97 2.44 -5.33
CA LEU A 375 -11.91 2.97 -4.46
C LEU A 375 -12.02 2.51 -2.99
N SER A 376 -13.18 1.98 -2.57
CA SER A 376 -13.40 1.57 -1.16
C SER A 376 -13.08 2.67 -0.14
N ASN A 377 -13.50 3.92 -0.40
CA ASN A 377 -13.28 5.06 0.50
C ASN A 377 -11.78 5.35 0.77
N PHE A 378 -10.93 5.16 -0.25
CA PHE A 378 -9.50 5.43 -0.20
C PHE A 378 -9.13 6.64 -1.04
N LEU A 379 -8.46 7.63 -0.43
CA LEU A 379 -7.91 8.83 -1.09
C LEU A 379 -8.88 9.51 -2.08
N LEU A 380 -10.17 9.63 -1.74
CA LEU A 380 -11.19 10.12 -2.67
C LEU A 380 -10.91 11.56 -3.14
N TRP A 381 -10.37 12.38 -2.25
CA TRP A 381 -10.00 13.76 -2.54
C TRP A 381 -8.77 13.84 -3.46
N GLN A 382 -7.70 13.15 -3.05
CA GLN A 382 -6.39 13.19 -3.68
C GLN A 382 -6.38 12.49 -5.06
N THR A 383 -7.36 11.63 -5.35
CA THR A 383 -7.34 10.79 -6.57
C THR A 383 -8.08 11.37 -7.77
N THR A 384 -8.49 12.64 -7.68
CA THR A 384 -9.27 13.34 -8.72
C THR A 384 -8.65 13.25 -10.13
N PHE A 385 -7.31 13.33 -10.24
CA PHE A 385 -6.59 13.23 -11.51
C PHE A 385 -5.65 12.01 -11.59
N SER A 386 -5.85 11.03 -10.71
CA SER A 386 -5.03 9.81 -10.71
C SER A 386 -5.46 8.86 -11.83
N HIS A 387 -4.50 8.12 -12.35
CA HIS A 387 -4.80 6.96 -13.19
C HIS A 387 -5.22 5.77 -12.33
N LEU A 388 -6.44 5.29 -12.50
CA LEU A 388 -6.94 4.11 -11.78
C LEU A 388 -6.60 2.83 -12.53
N GLN A 389 -6.01 1.87 -11.83
CA GLN A 389 -5.64 0.55 -12.34
C GLN A 389 -6.21 -0.54 -11.44
N ASN A 390 -6.93 -1.50 -12.03
CA ASN A 390 -7.58 -2.60 -11.32
C ASN A 390 -7.12 -3.98 -11.82
N PRO A 391 -5.82 -4.34 -11.67
CA PRO A 391 -5.33 -5.64 -12.13
C PRO A 391 -6.06 -6.80 -11.44
N ASP A 392 -6.38 -7.84 -12.23
CA ASP A 392 -7.01 -9.09 -11.79
C ASP A 392 -6.30 -9.88 -10.66
N PRO A 393 -4.94 -10.03 -10.63
CA PRO A 393 -4.28 -10.82 -9.58
C PRO A 393 -4.64 -10.38 -8.17
N LEU A 394 -4.74 -11.35 -7.26
CA LEU A 394 -4.87 -11.07 -5.83
C LEU A 394 -3.57 -10.41 -5.31
N TRP A 395 -3.66 -9.64 -4.23
CA TRP A 395 -2.49 -8.90 -3.71
C TRP A 395 -1.23 -9.77 -3.49
N PRO A 396 -1.29 -10.96 -2.87
CA PRO A 396 -0.11 -11.81 -2.71
C PRO A 396 0.51 -12.31 -4.03
N GLU A 397 -0.22 -12.23 -5.14
CA GLU A 397 0.24 -12.61 -6.49
C GLU A 397 0.70 -11.41 -7.32
N PHE A 398 0.56 -10.19 -6.78
CA PHE A 398 1.03 -8.98 -7.43
C PHE A 398 2.55 -9.02 -7.56
N SER A 399 3.06 -8.55 -8.70
CA SER A 399 4.45 -8.76 -9.07
C SER A 399 4.93 -7.70 -10.05
N PHE A 400 6.24 -7.70 -10.34
CA PHE A 400 6.87 -6.72 -11.22
C PHE A 400 6.15 -6.53 -12.55
N ARG A 401 5.59 -7.59 -13.18
CA ARG A 401 4.84 -7.47 -14.45
C ARG A 401 3.62 -6.59 -14.33
N HIS A 402 2.90 -6.73 -13.22
CA HIS A 402 1.65 -6.03 -13.01
C HIS A 402 1.93 -4.55 -12.74
N LEU A 403 3.01 -4.24 -12.01
CA LEU A 403 3.47 -2.88 -11.79
C LEU A 403 3.96 -2.22 -13.09
N VAL A 404 4.79 -2.91 -13.88
CA VAL A 404 5.24 -2.42 -15.20
C VAL A 404 4.05 -2.15 -16.11
N TRP A 405 3.08 -3.06 -16.14
CA TRP A 405 1.86 -2.86 -16.93
C TRP A 405 1.08 -1.62 -16.48
N ALA A 406 0.89 -1.43 -15.17
CA ALA A 406 0.22 -0.24 -14.63
C ALA A 406 0.93 1.06 -15.05
N ILE A 407 2.27 1.07 -15.05
CA ILE A 407 3.06 2.23 -15.49
C ILE A 407 2.91 2.46 -17.00
N LEU A 408 2.93 1.40 -17.82
CA LEU A 408 2.71 1.54 -19.26
C LEU A 408 1.31 2.10 -19.58
N GLN A 409 0.29 1.68 -18.81
CA GLN A 409 -1.06 2.23 -18.94
C GLN A 409 -1.10 3.72 -18.54
N TYR A 410 -0.44 4.10 -17.45
CA TYR A 410 -0.27 5.50 -17.08
C TYR A 410 0.42 6.31 -18.18
N GLN A 411 1.53 5.81 -18.73
CA GLN A 411 2.26 6.46 -19.82
C GLN A 411 1.38 6.69 -21.05
N ARG A 412 0.52 5.71 -21.37
CA ARG A 412 -0.43 5.81 -22.49
C ARG A 412 -1.45 6.94 -22.29
N VAL A 413 -1.96 7.14 -21.08
CA VAL A 413 -2.99 8.15 -20.78
C VAL A 413 -2.42 9.48 -20.27
N TYR A 414 -1.11 9.54 -20.00
CA TYR A 414 -0.44 10.69 -19.40
C TYR A 414 -0.73 12.04 -20.09
N PRO A 415 -0.71 12.16 -21.44
CA PRO A 415 -1.01 13.43 -22.09
C PRO A 415 -2.42 13.97 -21.76
N TYR A 416 -3.40 13.08 -21.63
CA TYR A 416 -4.78 13.44 -21.28
C TYR A 416 -4.90 13.90 -19.83
N ILE A 417 -4.25 13.19 -18.90
CA ILE A 417 -4.21 13.57 -17.48
C ILE A 417 -3.59 14.96 -17.32
N GLU A 418 -2.46 15.20 -17.97
CA GLU A 418 -1.74 16.47 -17.88
C GLU A 418 -2.55 17.64 -18.49
N GLN A 419 -3.26 17.40 -19.59
CA GLN A 419 -4.17 18.39 -20.16
C GLN A 419 -5.29 18.76 -19.18
N ASN A 420 -5.94 17.77 -18.56
CA ASN A 420 -7.02 18.00 -17.61
C ASN A 420 -6.54 18.72 -16.35
N LYS A 421 -5.38 18.32 -15.79
CA LYS A 421 -4.75 19.03 -14.66
C LYS A 421 -4.52 20.51 -14.97
N ARG A 422 -4.08 20.85 -16.19
CA ARG A 422 -3.87 22.25 -16.63
C ARG A 422 -5.18 23.01 -16.80
N LEU A 423 -6.23 22.37 -17.30
CA LEU A 423 -7.54 23.00 -17.45
C LEU A 423 -8.17 23.32 -16.09
N SER A 424 -8.12 22.40 -15.15
CA SER A 424 -8.68 22.62 -13.80
C SER A 424 -7.95 23.71 -13.04
N LYS A 425 -6.62 23.83 -13.16
CA LYS A 425 -5.84 24.94 -12.59
C LYS A 425 -6.14 26.32 -13.19
N LYS A 426 -6.84 26.41 -14.33
CA LYS A 426 -7.29 27.69 -14.90
C LYS A 426 -8.71 28.06 -14.45
N LEU A 427 -9.46 27.10 -13.92
CA LEU A 427 -10.84 27.27 -13.47
C LEU A 427 -10.92 27.57 -11.96
N LEU A 428 -9.90 27.15 -11.21
CA LEU A 428 -9.58 27.61 -9.85
C LEU A 428 -8.70 28.86 -9.96
#